data_AF-A0A0Q4TLA2-F1
#
_entry.id   AF-A0A0Q4TLA2-F1
#
_cell.length_a   1.000
_cell.length_b   1.000
_cell.length_c   1.000
_cell.angle_alpha   90.00
_cell.angle_beta   90.00
_cell.angle_gamma   90.00
#
_symmetry.space_group_name_H-M   'P 1'
#
loop_
_entity.id
_entity.type
_entity.pdbx_description
1 polymer ?
#
loop_
_entity_poly.entity_id
_entity_poly.type
_entity_poly.pdbx_seq_one_letter_code
_entity_poly.pdbx_strand_id
1 'polypeptide(L)'
;MIGQAFSSVWDAIEDSSAEAENMKLRSSLMIALQNHIVGEGLSQTEAAKILGVTQPRISDLMRGKIDLFAIDSLVNMLGAVGLHVEMRVSKAA
;
A
#
# COMPACT_ATOMS: atom_id res chain seq x y z
N MET A 1 -14.10 -19.21 24.82
CA MET A 1 -13.42 -19.03 23.52
C MET A 1 -12.26 -18.09 23.77
N ILE A 2 -11.03 -18.59 23.77
CA ILE A 2 -9.84 -17.72 23.82
C ILE A 2 -9.63 -17.24 22.39
N GLY A 3 -9.79 -15.94 22.14
CA GLY A 3 -9.51 -15.37 20.82
C GLY A 3 -8.02 -15.54 20.50
N GLN A 4 -7.72 -15.99 19.29
CA GLN A 4 -6.34 -16.05 18.81
C GLN A 4 -5.85 -14.62 18.51
N ALA A 5 -4.73 -14.23 19.11
CA ALA A 5 -4.09 -12.94 18.82
C ALA A 5 -3.14 -13.11 17.63
N PHE A 6 -3.23 -12.20 16.68
CA PHE A 6 -2.38 -12.16 15.48
C PHE A 6 -1.52 -10.89 15.48
N SER A 7 -0.30 -10.98 14.97
CA SER A 7 0.63 -9.85 14.81
C SER A 7 0.17 -8.82 13.77
N SER A 8 -0.59 -9.27 12.77
CA SER A 8 -1.17 -8.45 11.72
C SER A 8 -2.57 -8.95 11.40
N VAL A 9 -3.46 -8.04 10.98
CA VAL A 9 -4.81 -8.41 10.51
C VAL A 9 -4.73 -9.38 9.34
N TRP A 10 -3.76 -9.21 8.44
CA TRP A 10 -3.54 -10.10 7.30
C TRP A 10 -3.22 -11.54 7.70
N ASP A 11 -2.59 -11.76 8.86
CA ASP A 11 -2.34 -13.13 9.37
C ASP A 11 -3.63 -13.81 9.83
N ALA A 12 -4.68 -13.03 10.11
CA ALA A 12 -5.96 -13.52 10.60
C ALA A 12 -6.99 -13.74 9.48
N ILE A 13 -6.85 -13.07 8.33
CA ILE A 13 -7.88 -13.01 7.29
C ILE A 13 -7.47 -13.61 5.94
N GLU A 14 -6.17 -13.82 5.69
CA GLU A 14 -5.70 -14.42 4.44
C GLU A 14 -5.59 -15.95 4.56
N ASP A 15 -5.77 -16.64 3.42
CA ASP A 15 -5.80 -18.11 3.37
C ASP A 15 -4.40 -18.73 3.49
N SER A 16 -3.35 -17.96 3.20
CA SER A 16 -1.96 -18.41 3.28
C SER A 16 -1.00 -17.35 3.85
N SER A 17 0.11 -17.81 4.42
CA SER A 17 1.19 -16.93 4.88
C SER A 17 1.81 -16.11 3.75
N ALA A 18 1.81 -16.64 2.52
CA ALA A 18 2.32 -15.92 1.35
C ALA A 18 1.40 -14.77 0.93
N GLU A 19 0.07 -14.98 0.94
CA GLU A 19 -0.92 -13.91 0.69
C GLU A 19 -0.86 -12.86 1.80
N ALA A 20 -0.81 -13.29 3.06
CA ALA A 20 -0.65 -12.38 4.20
C ALA A 20 0.59 -11.48 4.05
N GLU A 21 1.74 -12.05 3.68
CA GLU A 21 2.97 -11.27 3.46
C GLU A 21 2.83 -10.28 2.29
N ASN A 22 2.17 -10.70 1.21
CA ASN A 22 1.87 -9.82 0.07
C ASN A 22 1.01 -8.63 0.49
N MET A 23 -0.04 -8.86 1.28
CA MET A 23 -0.96 -7.84 1.73
C MET A 23 -0.34 -6.90 2.77
N LYS A 24 0.54 -7.40 3.65
CA LYS A 24 1.36 -6.55 4.53
C LYS A 24 2.23 -5.58 3.74
N LEU A 25 2.91 -6.07 2.70
CA LEU A 25 3.77 -5.21 1.87
C LEU A 25 2.94 -4.20 1.07
N ARG A 26 1.87 -4.62 0.40
CA ARG A 26 0.98 -3.71 -0.34
C ARG A 26 0.37 -2.64 0.55
N SER A 27 -0.12 -3.01 1.73
CA SER A 27 -0.74 -2.05 2.65
C SER A 27 0.29 -1.02 3.15
N SER A 28 1.50 -1.47 3.50
CA SER A 28 2.58 -0.57 3.92
C SER A 28 2.93 0.46 2.84
N LEU A 29 3.08 0.02 1.58
CA LEU A 29 3.39 0.91 0.45
C LEU A 29 2.22 1.85 0.13
N MET A 30 0.98 1.36 0.15
CA MET A 30 -0.22 2.17 -0.08
C MET A 30 -0.37 3.26 0.98
N ILE A 31 -0.19 2.91 2.26
CA ILE A 31 -0.26 3.87 3.37
C ILE A 31 0.83 4.94 3.22
N ALA A 32 2.05 4.55 2.87
CA ALA A 32 3.13 5.51 2.63
C ALA A 32 2.77 6.51 1.53
N LEU A 33 2.19 6.05 0.42
CA LEU A 33 1.78 6.91 -0.69
C LEU A 33 0.59 7.81 -0.32
N GLN A 34 -0.40 7.28 0.40
CA GLN A 34 -1.52 8.07 0.93
C GLN A 34 -1.04 9.19 1.87
N ASN A 35 -0.14 8.84 2.80
CA ASN A 35 0.44 9.80 3.75
C ASN A 35 1.23 10.89 3.03
N HIS A 36 1.97 10.55 1.98
CA HIS A 36 2.67 11.53 1.16
C HIS A 36 1.70 12.49 0.46
N ILE A 37 0.66 11.98 -0.21
CA ILE A 37 -0.36 12.80 -0.88
C ILE A 37 -1.04 13.76 0.11
N VAL A 38 -1.39 13.28 1.30
CA VAL A 38 -2.02 14.10 2.36
C VAL A 38 -1.02 15.10 2.95
N GLY A 39 0.23 14.69 3.20
CA GLY A 39 1.27 15.52 3.79
C GLY A 39 1.66 16.70 2.89
N GLU A 40 1.68 16.49 1.58
CA GLU A 40 1.89 17.54 0.57
C GLU A 40 0.63 18.38 0.29
N GLY A 41 -0.52 18.04 0.90
CA GLY A 41 -1.78 18.77 0.71
C GLY A 41 -2.38 18.65 -0.69
N LEU A 42 -2.02 17.60 -1.44
CA LEU A 42 -2.44 17.43 -2.83
C LEU A 42 -3.89 16.96 -2.91
N SER A 43 -4.67 17.58 -3.79
CA SER A 43 -5.95 17.01 -4.22
C SER A 43 -5.72 15.73 -5.05
N GLN A 44 -6.75 14.87 -5.13
CA GLN A 44 -6.66 13.65 -5.96
C GLN A 44 -6.36 13.96 -7.43
N THR A 45 -6.81 15.11 -7.95
CA THR A 45 -6.56 15.53 -9.32
C THR A 45 -5.12 16.00 -9.53
N GLU A 46 -4.53 16.69 -8.56
CA GLU A 46 -3.12 17.11 -8.62
C GLU A 46 -2.19 15.90 -8.50
N ALA A 47 -2.45 15.01 -7.53
CA ALA A 47 -1.71 13.77 -7.39
C ALA A 47 -1.78 12.92 -8.67
N ALA A 48 -2.95 12.84 -9.31
CA ALA A 48 -3.11 12.13 -10.58
C ALA A 48 -2.24 12.70 -11.70
N LYS A 49 -2.15 14.04 -11.80
CA LYS A 49 -1.28 14.72 -12.77
C LYS A 49 0.19 14.47 -12.50
N ILE A 50 0.62 14.59 -11.24
CA ILE A 50 2.01 14.37 -10.82
C ILE A 50 2.43 12.92 -11.09
N LEU A 51 1.57 11.96 -10.75
CA LEU A 51 1.82 10.53 -10.91
C LEU A 51 1.58 10.01 -12.34
N GLY A 52 1.07 10.85 -13.25
CA GLY A 52 0.76 10.45 -14.63
C GLY A 52 -0.33 9.37 -14.73
N VAL A 53 -1.28 9.34 -13.79
CA VAL A 53 -2.39 8.38 -13.75
C VAL A 53 -3.74 9.06 -13.79
N THR A 54 -4.82 8.27 -13.87
CA THR A 54 -6.18 8.81 -13.84
C THR A 54 -6.57 9.21 -12.41
N GLN A 55 -7.40 10.24 -12.27
CA GLN A 55 -7.95 10.66 -10.98
C GLN A 55 -8.78 9.55 -10.29
N PRO A 56 -9.60 8.73 -10.99
CA PRO A 56 -10.22 7.55 -10.40
C PRO A 56 -9.21 6.57 -9.76
N ARG A 57 -8.04 6.36 -10.38
CA ARG A 57 -7.00 5.49 -9.79
C ARG A 57 -6.46 6.06 -8.48
N ILE A 58 -6.24 7.36 -8.39
CA ILE A 58 -5.90 8.00 -7.10
C ILE A 58 -7.06 7.89 -6.11
N SER A 59 -8.30 8.00 -6.58
CA SER A 59 -9.48 7.81 -5.73
C SER A 59 -9.56 6.41 -5.14
N ASP A 60 -9.26 5.38 -5.93
CA ASP A 60 -9.19 3.98 -5.47
C ASP A 60 -8.05 3.77 -4.47
N LEU A 61 -6.88 4.37 -4.73
CA LEU A 61 -5.75 4.39 -3.81
C LEU A 61 -6.16 4.99 -2.46
N MET A 62 -6.72 6.21 -2.46
CA MET A 62 -7.11 6.92 -1.24
C MET A 62 -8.26 6.25 -0.47
N ARG A 63 -9.07 5.41 -1.13
CA ARG A 63 -10.10 4.59 -0.49
C ARG A 63 -9.60 3.24 0.01
N GLY A 64 -8.31 2.94 -0.15
CA GLY A 64 -7.71 1.70 0.32
C GLY A 64 -8.13 0.47 -0.47
N LYS A 65 -8.49 0.60 -1.76
CA LYS A 65 -8.83 -0.55 -2.62
C LYS A 65 -7.57 -1.34 -3.02
N ILE A 66 -6.95 -1.95 -2.03
CA ILE A 66 -5.63 -2.60 -2.08
C ILE A 66 -5.53 -3.68 -3.16
N ASP A 67 -6.61 -4.40 -3.44
CA ASP A 67 -6.64 -5.47 -4.45
C ASP A 67 -6.44 -4.96 -5.88
N LEU A 68 -6.69 -3.66 -6.12
CA LEU A 68 -6.50 -3.02 -7.43
C LEU A 68 -5.04 -2.59 -7.70
N PHE A 69 -4.15 -2.78 -6.73
CA PHE A 69 -2.76 -2.34 -6.78
C PHE A 69 -1.83 -3.52 -6.56
N ALA A 70 -1.01 -3.81 -7.57
CA ALA A 70 0.13 -4.68 -7.42
C ALA A 70 1.30 -3.95 -6.75
N ILE A 71 2.22 -4.71 -6.13
CA ILE A 71 3.38 -4.18 -5.40
C ILE A 71 4.26 -3.31 -6.31
N ASP A 72 4.54 -3.79 -7.52
CA ASP A 72 5.34 -3.09 -8.53
C ASP A 72 4.75 -1.71 -8.87
N SER A 73 3.43 -1.62 -9.00
CA SER A 73 2.71 -0.37 -9.25
C SER A 73 2.89 0.63 -8.12
N LEU A 74 2.79 0.17 -6.86
CA LEU A 74 2.96 1.03 -5.69
C LEU A 74 4.41 1.52 -5.56
N VAL A 75 5.39 0.64 -5.81
CA VAL A 75 6.82 1.00 -5.83
C VAL A 75 7.09 2.06 -6.89
N ASN A 76 6.56 1.89 -8.10
CA ASN A 76 6.72 2.87 -9.18
C ASN A 76 6.09 4.23 -8.82
N MET A 77 4.92 4.23 -8.21
CA MET A 77 4.26 5.46 -7.76
C MET A 77 5.05 6.19 -6.67
N LEU A 78 5.58 5.46 -5.68
CA LEU A 78 6.43 6.03 -4.63
C LEU A 78 7.71 6.63 -5.22
N GLY A 79 8.36 5.92 -6.15
CA GLY A 79 9.54 6.43 -6.85
C GLY A 79 9.25 7.69 -7.68
N ALA A 80 8.08 7.76 -8.33
CA ALA A 80 7.67 8.93 -9.13
C ALA A 80 7.47 10.20 -8.29
N VAL A 81 7.20 10.08 -6.99
CA VAL A 81 7.13 11.21 -6.04
C VAL A 81 8.42 11.40 -5.23
N GLY A 82 9.51 10.74 -5.64
CA GLY A 82 10.83 10.90 -5.03
C GLY A 82 11.04 10.16 -3.71
N LEU A 83 10.12 9.27 -3.33
CA LEU A 83 10.29 8.42 -2.15
C LEU A 83 11.17 7.21 -2.49
N HIS A 84 12.05 6.84 -1.56
CA HIS A 84 12.87 5.65 -1.66
C HIS A 84 12.21 4.49 -0.90
N VAL A 85 12.16 3.31 -1.53
CA VAL A 85 11.62 2.09 -0.93
C VAL A 85 12.77 1.14 -0.60
N GLU A 86 12.91 0.79 0.67
CA GLU A 86 13.83 -0.25 1.14
C GLU A 86 13.03 -1.50 1.54
N MET A 87 13.49 -2.67 1.09
CA MET A 87 12.90 -3.96 1.45
C MET A 87 13.91 -4.80 2.22
N ARG A 88 13.48 -5.33 3.37
CA ARG A 88 14.27 -6.25 4.19
C ARG A 88 13.59 -7.60 4.25
N VAL A 89 14.34 -8.65 3.91
CA VAL A 89 13.87 -10.05 4.01
C VAL A 89 14.46 -10.69 5.27
N SER A 90 13.61 -11.31 6.07
CA SER A 90 14.00 -12.06 7.26
C SER A 90 13.17 -13.34 7.36
N LYS A 91 13.58 -14.25 8.25
CA LYS A 91 12.80 -15.47 8.53
C LYS A 91 11.41 -15.08 9.04
N ALA A 92 10.37 -15.63 8.42
CA ALA A 92 9.00 -15.49 8.92
C ALA A 92 8.91 -16.13 10.32
N ALA A 93 8.29 -15.41 11.26
CA ALA A 93 8.11 -15.83 12.64
C ALA A 93 6.98 -16.86 12.79
#